data_AF-A0A962E7C0-F1
#
_entry.id   AF-A0A962E7C0-F1
#
_cell.length_a   1.000
_cell.length_b   1.000
_cell.length_c   1.000
_cell.angle_alpha   90.00
_cell.angle_beta   90.00
_cell.angle_gamma   90.00
#
_symmetry.space_group_name_H-M   'P 1'
#
loop_
_entity.id
_entity.type
_entity.pdbx_description
1 polymer ?
#
loop_
_entity_poly.entity_id
_entity_poly.type
_entity_poly.pdbx_seq_one_letter_code
_entity_poly.pdbx_strand_id
1 'polypeptide(L)'
;MIRLLVAALAGFLTFAATVYLTSIVEEPPFVSVLGALFAFVGVPALVLILLKPKSASEGLRQSKHLTEMQFEVLRAWQIAELEGEGFHFVLETSDGVNVFLSGQLLYELVESGSFPSTAVVVRVDDSDNNLIAVRCIGKRLKCERVLPAFSAEELDADLYPGSFKEFPELPQWVLTRIHSSA
;
A
#
# COMPACT_ATOMS: atom_id res chain seq x y z
N MET A 1 8.97 -8.22 -5.18
CA MET A 1 10.26 -8.96 -5.16
C MET A 1 11.15 -8.83 -6.41
N ILE A 2 10.62 -8.69 -7.64
CA ILE A 2 11.41 -8.70 -8.90
C ILE A 2 12.55 -7.66 -8.98
N ARG A 3 12.37 -6.45 -8.42
CA ARG A 3 13.39 -5.37 -8.50
C ARG A 3 14.68 -5.70 -7.75
N LEU A 4 14.56 -6.34 -6.59
CA LEU A 4 15.72 -6.79 -5.81
C LEU A 4 16.51 -7.85 -6.57
N LEU A 5 15.80 -8.74 -7.27
CA LEU A 5 16.42 -9.77 -8.10
C LEU A 5 17.16 -9.16 -9.30
N VAL A 6 16.57 -8.16 -9.96
CA VAL A 6 17.21 -7.41 -11.05
C VAL A 6 18.43 -6.63 -10.55
N ALA A 7 18.34 -5.95 -9.40
CA ALA A 7 19.45 -5.23 -8.80
C ALA A 7 20.61 -6.16 -8.39
N ALA A 8 20.29 -7.32 -7.79
CA ALA A 8 21.27 -8.34 -7.43
C ALA A 8 21.96 -8.92 -8.66
N LEU A 9 21.20 -9.23 -9.73
CA LEU A 9 21.76 -9.76 -10.98
C LEU A 9 22.67 -8.73 -11.67
N ALA A 10 22.27 -7.46 -11.70
CA ALA A 10 23.08 -6.38 -12.28
C ALA A 10 24.40 -6.19 -11.51
N GLY A 11 24.36 -6.22 -10.17
CA GLY A 11 25.56 -6.16 -9.35
C GLY A 11 26.50 -7.34 -9.60
N PHE A 12 25.95 -8.56 -9.69
CA PHE A 12 26.73 -9.77 -9.96
C PHE A 12 27.42 -9.76 -11.33
N LEU A 13 26.70 -9.34 -12.38
CA LEU A 13 27.27 -9.23 -13.73
C LEU A 13 28.38 -8.17 -13.79
N THR A 14 28.18 -7.05 -13.10
CA THR A 14 29.19 -5.98 -13.04
C THR A 14 30.44 -6.46 -12.31
N PHE A 15 30.28 -7.19 -11.20
CA PHE A 15 31.39 -7.77 -10.45
C PHE A 15 32.20 -8.75 -11.31
N ALA A 16 31.53 -9.66 -12.02
CA ALA A 16 32.21 -10.62 -12.91
C ALA A 16 33.03 -9.90 -14.00
N ALA A 17 32.47 -8.83 -14.58
CA ALA A 17 33.18 -7.99 -15.55
C ALA A 17 34.37 -7.26 -14.93
N THR A 18 34.23 -6.72 -13.72
CA THR A 18 35.32 -6.07 -12.99
C THR A 18 36.46 -7.04 -12.71
N VAL A 19 36.17 -8.25 -12.21
CA VAL A 19 37.19 -9.28 -11.94
C VAL A 19 37.95 -9.65 -13.22
N TYR A 20 37.22 -9.86 -14.32
CA TYR A 20 37.82 -10.16 -15.62
C TYR A 20 38.73 -9.01 -16.12
N LEU A 21 38.28 -7.76 -16.04
CA LEU A 21 39.08 -6.61 -16.44
C LEU A 21 40.33 -6.44 -15.56
N THR A 22 40.21 -6.62 -14.24
CA THR A 22 41.35 -6.57 -13.32
C THR A 22 42.31 -7.74 -13.48
N SER A 23 41.89 -8.86 -14.10
CA SER A 23 42.83 -9.95 -14.42
C SER A 23 43.69 -9.66 -15.64
N ILE A 24 43.28 -8.72 -16.49
CA ILE A 24 44.00 -8.32 -17.70
C ILE A 24 45.00 -7.20 -17.40
N VAL A 25 44.72 -6.36 -16.40
CA VAL A 25 45.55 -5.23 -16.02
C VAL A 25 46.23 -5.51 -14.69
N GLU A 26 47.56 -5.52 -14.64
CA GLU A 26 48.33 -5.58 -13.37
C GLU A 26 48.16 -4.27 -12.59
N GLU A 27 47.00 -4.09 -11.96
CA GLU A 27 46.65 -2.91 -11.16
C GLU A 27 46.83 -3.20 -9.66
N PRO A 28 47.09 -2.16 -8.84
CA PRO A 28 47.22 -2.31 -7.40
C PRO A 28 45.90 -2.78 -6.76
N PRO A 29 45.98 -3.48 -5.61
CA PRO A 29 44.82 -4.12 -4.97
C PRO A 29 43.68 -3.14 -4.61
N PHE A 30 43.96 -1.84 -4.53
CA PHE A 30 42.98 -0.80 -4.27
C PHE A 30 41.92 -0.65 -5.38
N VAL A 31 42.31 -0.83 -6.65
CA VAL A 31 41.39 -0.71 -7.79
C VAL A 31 40.35 -1.83 -7.78
N SER A 32 40.76 -3.05 -7.41
CA SER A 32 39.87 -4.19 -7.27
C SER A 32 38.86 -4.00 -6.13
N VAL A 33 39.29 -3.41 -5.01
CA VAL A 33 38.40 -3.11 -3.87
C VAL A 33 37.36 -2.05 -4.25
N LEU A 34 37.78 -0.97 -4.91
CA LEU A 34 36.84 0.06 -5.38
C LEU A 34 35.86 -0.48 -6.43
N GLY A 35 36.35 -1.30 -7.36
CA GLY A 35 35.51 -1.95 -8.36
C GLY A 35 34.47 -2.88 -7.74
N ALA A 36 34.86 -3.68 -6.74
CA ALA A 36 33.93 -4.53 -6.00
C ALA A 36 32.88 -3.71 -5.24
N LEU A 37 33.29 -2.63 -4.56
CA LEU A 37 32.37 -1.75 -3.84
C LEU A 37 31.34 -1.11 -4.79
N PHE A 38 31.79 -0.67 -5.97
CA PHE A 38 30.91 -0.12 -6.99
C PHE A 38 29.94 -1.18 -7.54
N ALA A 39 30.41 -2.40 -7.79
CA ALA A 39 29.58 -3.49 -8.30
C ALA A 39 28.52 -3.97 -7.28
N PHE A 40 28.86 -4.06 -5.98
CA PHE A 40 27.93 -4.58 -4.97
C PHE A 40 27.05 -3.52 -4.31
N VAL A 41 27.49 -2.26 -4.27
CA VAL A 41 26.74 -1.18 -3.60
C VAL A 41 26.29 -0.14 -4.62
N GLY A 42 27.20 0.36 -5.44
CA GLY A 42 26.92 1.43 -6.41
C GLY A 42 25.87 1.04 -7.45
N VAL A 43 26.10 -0.06 -8.17
CA VAL A 43 25.19 -0.52 -9.25
C VAL A 43 23.82 -0.93 -8.71
N PRO A 44 23.68 -1.74 -7.65
CA PRO A 44 22.37 -2.07 -7.11
C PRO A 44 21.63 -0.84 -6.59
N ALA A 45 22.30 0.09 -5.89
CA ALA A 45 21.68 1.34 -5.46
C ALA A 45 21.20 2.18 -6.65
N LEU A 46 22.03 2.33 -7.68
CA LEU A 46 21.66 3.05 -8.91
C LEU A 46 20.48 2.39 -9.62
N VAL A 47 20.49 1.06 -9.74
CA VAL A 47 19.38 0.29 -10.34
C VAL A 47 18.10 0.48 -9.54
N LEU A 48 18.16 0.46 -8.22
CA LEU A 48 16.98 0.70 -7.37
C LEU A 48 16.47 2.14 -7.47
N ILE A 49 17.35 3.12 -7.63
CA ILE A 49 16.97 4.53 -7.85
C ILE A 49 16.31 4.70 -9.24
N LEU A 50 16.85 4.07 -10.28
CA LEU A 50 16.34 4.14 -11.65
C LEU A 50 15.04 3.34 -11.83
N LEU A 51 14.95 2.17 -11.21
CA LEU A 51 13.73 1.38 -11.09
C LEU A 51 12.88 1.95 -9.96
N LYS A 52 12.47 3.23 -10.11
CA LYS A 52 11.52 3.87 -9.21
C LYS A 52 10.37 2.90 -8.92
N PRO A 53 9.91 2.81 -7.67
CA PRO A 53 8.74 2.02 -7.40
C PRO A 53 7.60 2.56 -8.25
N LYS A 54 7.04 1.69 -9.11
CA LYS A 54 5.73 1.90 -9.70
C LYS A 54 4.84 2.29 -8.53
N SER A 55 4.49 3.57 -8.48
CA SER A 55 3.59 4.08 -7.47
C SER A 55 2.24 3.38 -7.70
N ALA A 56 1.46 3.16 -6.64
CA ALA A 56 0.08 2.72 -6.77
C ALA A 56 -0.71 3.57 -7.81
N SER A 57 -0.26 4.81 -8.06
CA SER A 57 -0.71 5.70 -9.12
C SER A 57 -0.54 5.22 -10.57
N GLU A 58 0.32 4.24 -10.87
CA GLU A 58 0.46 3.68 -12.23
C GLU A 58 -0.51 2.54 -12.53
N GLY A 59 -0.92 1.74 -11.53
CA GLY A 59 -2.03 0.78 -11.68
C GLY A 59 -3.37 1.49 -11.91
N LEU A 60 -3.52 2.64 -11.25
CA LEU A 60 -4.57 3.66 -11.39
C LEU A 60 -4.83 4.12 -12.85
N ARG A 61 -3.86 4.02 -13.75
CA ARG A 61 -4.00 4.42 -15.17
C ARG A 61 -4.51 3.30 -16.09
N GLN A 62 -4.51 2.05 -15.64
CA GLN A 62 -4.86 0.90 -16.50
C GLN A 62 -6.30 0.42 -16.33
N SER A 63 -6.97 0.72 -15.22
CA SER A 63 -8.36 0.33 -15.06
C SER A 63 -9.28 1.27 -15.86
N LYS A 64 -10.03 0.68 -16.80
CA LYS A 64 -10.99 1.39 -17.66
C LYS A 64 -12.37 1.54 -17.01
N HIS A 65 -12.63 0.86 -15.89
CA HIS A 65 -13.93 0.84 -15.22
C HIS A 65 -13.74 1.22 -13.76
N LEU A 66 -13.89 2.51 -13.50
CA LEU A 66 -13.69 3.10 -12.18
C LEU A 66 -14.99 3.76 -11.74
N THR A 67 -15.57 3.27 -10.65
CA THR A 67 -16.69 3.95 -9.98
C THR A 67 -16.16 4.90 -8.92
N GLU A 68 -16.66 6.14 -8.96
CA GLU A 68 -16.40 7.16 -7.96
C GLU A 68 -17.65 7.34 -7.11
N MET A 69 -17.52 7.15 -5.80
CA MET A 69 -18.59 7.31 -4.82
C MET A 69 -18.21 8.40 -3.84
N GLN A 70 -19.15 9.29 -3.56
CA GLN A 70 -18.98 10.32 -2.54
C GLN A 70 -19.81 9.96 -1.32
N PHE A 71 -19.22 10.10 -0.14
CA PHE A 71 -19.86 9.82 1.13
C PHE A 71 -19.71 11.01 2.07
N GLU A 72 -20.82 11.47 2.64
CA GLU A 72 -20.82 12.35 3.80
C GLU A 72 -20.72 11.48 5.05
N VAL A 73 -19.67 11.69 5.85
CA VAL A 73 -19.32 10.83 6.98
C VAL A 73 -19.77 11.51 8.28
N LEU A 74 -20.61 10.82 9.04
CA LEU A 74 -21.06 11.24 10.35
C LEU A 74 -20.09 10.79 11.45
N ARG A 75 -19.71 9.51 11.42
CA ARG A 75 -18.87 8.87 12.44
C ARG A 75 -17.83 7.99 11.79
N ALA A 76 -16.69 7.85 12.46
CA ALA A 76 -15.61 6.97 12.03
C ALA A 76 -15.09 6.16 13.20
N TRP A 77 -14.91 4.87 12.98
CA TRP A 77 -14.25 3.95 13.89
C TRP A 77 -13.00 3.40 13.23
N GLN A 78 -11.90 3.42 13.96
CA GLN A 78 -10.68 2.75 13.52
C GLN A 78 -10.73 1.31 14.03
N ILE A 79 -10.26 0.36 13.24
CA ILE A 79 -10.03 -1.01 13.68
C ILE A 79 -8.52 -1.15 13.90
N ALA A 80 -8.13 -1.72 15.04
CA ALA A 80 -6.73 -1.95 15.34
C ALA A 80 -6.11 -2.85 14.27
N GLU A 81 -4.89 -2.52 13.87
CA GLU A 81 -4.16 -3.23 12.82
C GLU A 81 -3.51 -4.50 13.36
N LEU A 82 -3.53 -5.57 12.58
CA LEU A 82 -2.58 -6.68 12.67
C LEU A 82 -1.36 -6.34 11.81
N GLU A 83 -0.15 -6.63 12.31
CA GLU A 83 1.10 -6.14 11.71
C GLU A 83 1.19 -6.33 10.19
N GLY A 84 1.19 -5.22 9.44
CA GLY A 84 1.49 -5.19 8.00
C GLY A 84 0.28 -5.12 7.08
N GLU A 85 -0.94 -5.05 7.61
CA GLU A 85 -2.18 -5.03 6.82
C GLU A 85 -2.62 -3.63 6.39
N GLY A 86 -2.07 -2.59 7.00
CA GLY A 86 -2.51 -1.22 6.79
C GLY A 86 -3.59 -0.79 7.78
N PHE A 87 -4.04 0.45 7.65
CA PHE A 87 -5.15 0.92 8.48
C PHE A 87 -6.50 0.41 7.99
N HIS A 88 -7.40 0.24 8.95
CA HIS A 88 -8.77 -0.21 8.73
C HIS A 88 -9.74 0.77 9.40
N PHE A 89 -10.78 1.18 8.67
CA PHE A 89 -11.79 2.09 9.18
C PHE A 89 -13.19 1.69 8.73
N VAL A 90 -14.16 1.87 9.62
CA VAL A 90 -15.58 1.86 9.30
C VAL A 90 -16.09 3.30 9.39
N LEU A 91 -16.69 3.77 8.31
CA LEU A 91 -17.29 5.09 8.19
C LEU A 91 -18.80 4.93 8.14
N GLU A 92 -19.50 5.56 9.07
CA GLU A 92 -20.95 5.68 9.00
C GLU A 92 -21.31 6.95 8.25
N THR A 93 -22.13 6.80 7.21
CA THR A 93 -22.51 7.90 6.33
C THR A 93 -23.87 8.50 6.72
N SER A 94 -24.14 9.72 6.25
CA SER A 94 -25.43 10.39 6.41
C SER A 94 -26.61 9.58 5.87
N ASP A 95 -26.34 8.76 4.86
CA ASP A 95 -27.35 8.00 4.12
C ASP A 95 -27.68 6.67 4.79
N GLY A 96 -27.15 6.44 6.01
CA GLY A 96 -27.34 5.22 6.78
C GLY A 96 -26.50 4.04 6.30
N VAL A 97 -25.62 4.25 5.33
CA VAL A 97 -24.72 3.22 4.78
C VAL A 97 -23.42 3.22 5.57
N ASN A 98 -22.78 2.05 5.70
CA ASN A 98 -21.45 1.96 6.27
C ASN A 98 -20.42 1.59 5.21
N VAL A 99 -19.32 2.34 5.20
CA VAL A 99 -18.22 2.16 4.25
C VAL A 99 -17.02 1.64 5.00
N PHE A 100 -16.55 0.46 4.60
CA PHE A 100 -15.32 -0.11 5.15
C PHE A 100 -14.17 0.19 4.19
N LEU A 101 -13.17 0.91 4.71
CA LEU A 101 -11.95 1.25 3.98
C LEU A 101 -10.77 0.54 4.66
N SER A 102 -9.98 -0.15 3.86
CA SER A 102 -8.85 -0.94 4.33
C SER A 102 -7.66 -0.78 3.40
N GLY A 103 -6.47 -0.70 3.99
CA GLY A 103 -5.21 -0.91 3.30
C GLY A 103 -4.24 0.27 3.39
N GLN A 104 -3.08 0.07 2.76
CA GLN A 104 -1.92 0.95 2.90
C GLN A 104 -2.12 2.37 2.35
N LEU A 105 -3.07 2.57 1.42
CA LEU A 105 -3.40 3.91 0.89
C LEU A 105 -3.88 4.88 1.99
N LEU A 106 -4.37 4.36 3.12
CA LEU A 106 -4.85 5.17 4.21
C LEU A 106 -3.71 5.72 5.09
N TYR A 107 -2.48 5.17 5.02
CA TYR A 107 -1.36 5.63 5.84
C TYR A 107 -1.07 7.11 5.62
N GLU A 108 -0.80 7.51 4.38
CA GLU A 108 -0.46 8.89 4.05
C GLU A 108 -1.59 9.88 4.43
N LEU A 109 -2.85 9.44 4.29
CA LEU A 109 -4.02 10.25 4.62
C LEU A 109 -4.20 10.44 6.13
N VAL A 110 -3.90 9.41 6.92
CA VAL A 110 -3.94 9.46 8.39
C VAL A 110 -2.76 10.26 8.93
N GLU A 111 -1.55 10.02 8.43
CA GLU A 111 -0.33 10.73 8.84
C GLU A 111 -0.37 12.22 8.52
N SER A 112 -0.94 12.59 7.36
CA SER A 112 -1.18 14.01 7.03
C SER A 112 -2.29 14.65 7.88
N GLY A 113 -3.03 13.86 8.67
CA GLY A 113 -4.17 14.32 9.46
C GLY A 113 -5.39 14.69 8.63
N SER A 114 -5.44 14.27 7.36
CA SER A 114 -6.55 14.55 6.44
C SER A 114 -7.72 13.57 6.63
N PHE A 115 -7.44 12.37 7.12
CA PHE A 115 -8.41 11.29 7.31
C PHE A 115 -8.50 10.85 8.79
N PRO A 116 -9.68 10.43 9.29
CA PRO A 116 -10.99 10.48 8.61
C PRO A 116 -11.49 11.91 8.42
N SER A 117 -12.45 12.10 7.50
CA SER A 117 -12.98 13.40 7.10
C SER A 117 -14.51 13.34 7.02
N THR A 118 -15.19 14.46 7.30
CA THR A 118 -16.67 14.60 7.23
C THR A 118 -17.23 14.36 5.83
N ALA A 119 -16.39 14.40 4.81
CA ALA A 119 -16.76 13.99 3.46
C ALA A 119 -15.55 13.38 2.76
N VAL A 120 -15.77 12.24 2.11
CA VAL A 120 -14.75 11.48 1.40
C VAL A 120 -15.26 11.08 0.03
N VAL A 121 -14.35 11.04 -0.94
CA VAL A 121 -14.61 10.50 -2.26
C VAL A 121 -13.74 9.28 -2.43
N VAL A 122 -14.37 8.15 -2.68
CA VAL A 122 -13.75 6.84 -2.81
C VAL A 122 -13.83 6.44 -4.27
N ARG A 123 -12.71 6.00 -4.84
CA ARG A 123 -12.66 5.43 -6.18
C ARG A 123 -12.34 3.96 -6.09
N VAL A 124 -13.14 3.15 -6.75
CA VAL A 124 -13.00 1.69 -6.79
C VAL A 124 -12.85 1.22 -8.22
N ASP A 125 -12.19 0.08 -8.39
CA ASP A 125 -12.21 -0.67 -9.65
C ASP A 125 -13.48 -1.54 -9.70
N ASP A 126 -14.27 -1.41 -10.76
CA ASP A 126 -15.55 -2.12 -10.88
C ASP A 126 -15.39 -3.64 -11.08
N SER A 127 -14.20 -4.07 -11.50
CA SER A 127 -13.96 -5.48 -11.82
C SER A 127 -13.74 -6.35 -10.57
N ASP A 128 -13.14 -5.77 -9.53
CA ASP A 128 -12.72 -6.47 -8.32
C ASP A 128 -13.03 -5.72 -7.02
N ASN A 129 -13.73 -4.58 -7.10
CA ASN A 129 -14.04 -3.69 -5.98
C ASN A 129 -12.79 -3.21 -5.24
N ASN A 130 -11.62 -3.18 -5.88
CA ASN A 130 -10.42 -2.74 -5.20
C ASN A 130 -10.45 -1.23 -4.92
N LEU A 131 -9.99 -0.82 -3.75
CA LEU A 131 -9.83 0.59 -3.38
C LEU A 131 -8.66 1.18 -4.15
N ILE A 132 -8.97 2.11 -5.04
CA ILE A 132 -7.99 2.72 -5.95
C ILE A 132 -7.52 4.09 -5.43
N ALA A 133 -8.44 4.90 -4.89
CA ALA A 133 -8.10 6.20 -4.31
C ALA A 133 -9.11 6.63 -3.25
N VAL A 134 -8.64 7.42 -2.28
CA VAL A 134 -9.47 8.14 -1.32
C VAL A 134 -9.07 9.60 -1.33
N ARG A 135 -10.05 10.49 -1.49
CA ARG A 135 -9.86 11.94 -1.39
C ARG A 135 -10.72 12.49 -0.26
N CYS A 136 -10.07 13.15 0.69
CA CYS A 136 -10.75 13.86 1.77
C CYS A 136 -11.15 15.25 1.26
N ILE A 137 -12.44 15.54 1.21
CA ILE A 137 -12.99 16.84 0.74
C ILE A 137 -13.61 17.65 1.88
N GLY A 138 -13.86 17.01 3.02
CA GLY A 138 -14.45 17.60 4.21
C GLY A 138 -13.43 18.07 5.24
N LYS A 139 -13.91 18.31 6.46
CA LYS A 139 -13.07 18.63 7.61
C LYS A 139 -12.61 17.34 8.27
N ARG A 140 -11.43 17.36 8.88
CA ARG A 140 -10.94 16.24 9.70
C ARG A 140 -11.98 15.88 10.76
N LEU A 141 -12.30 14.60 10.81
CA LEU A 141 -13.12 13.98 11.85
C LEU A 141 -12.20 13.29 12.86
N LYS A 142 -12.62 13.27 14.13
CA LYS A 142 -11.95 12.45 15.14
C LYS A 142 -12.59 11.06 15.13
N CYS A 143 -11.78 10.00 15.16
CA CYS A 143 -12.31 8.66 15.42
C CYS A 143 -12.97 8.62 16.80
N GLU A 144 -14.18 8.08 16.85
CA GLU A 144 -14.90 7.97 18.13
C GLU A 144 -14.25 6.94 19.04
N ARG A 145 -13.80 5.82 18.46
CA ARG A 145 -13.16 4.71 19.15
C ARG A 145 -12.28 3.91 18.21
N VAL A 146 -11.39 3.13 18.82
CA VAL A 146 -10.60 2.08 18.18
C VAL A 146 -11.20 0.74 18.59
N LEU A 147 -11.62 -0.04 17.60
CA LEU A 147 -12.15 -1.39 17.75
C LEU A 147 -10.99 -2.40 17.80
N PRO A 148 -11.19 -3.56 18.43
CA PRO A 148 -10.19 -4.62 18.40
C PRO A 148 -9.88 -5.04 16.96
N ALA A 149 -8.64 -5.49 16.75
CA ALA A 149 -8.25 -6.08 15.49
C ALA A 149 -9.09 -7.32 15.20
N PHE A 150 -9.26 -7.63 13.93
CA PHE A 150 -9.91 -8.85 13.54
C PHE A 150 -9.07 -10.08 13.92
N SER A 151 -9.71 -11.24 14.10
CA SER A 151 -8.99 -12.50 14.27
C SER A 151 -8.50 -13.02 12.92
N ALA A 152 -7.44 -13.84 12.93
CA ALA A 152 -6.94 -14.49 11.71
C ALA A 152 -8.02 -15.35 11.03
N GLU A 153 -8.91 -15.96 11.81
CA GLU A 153 -10.01 -16.79 11.29
C GLU A 153 -11.07 -15.93 10.59
N GLU A 154 -11.35 -14.75 11.12
CA GLU A 154 -12.21 -13.78 10.44
C GLU A 154 -11.54 -13.29 9.15
N LEU A 155 -10.18 -13.26 9.12
CA LEU A 155 -9.38 -12.76 7.98
C LEU A 155 -9.46 -13.71 6.82
N ASP A 156 -9.24 -14.98 7.12
CA ASP A 156 -9.27 -16.06 6.15
C ASP A 156 -10.68 -16.34 5.61
N ALA A 157 -11.72 -16.03 6.39
CA ALA A 157 -13.11 -16.29 6.02
C ALA A 157 -13.76 -15.15 5.21
N ASP A 158 -13.06 -14.03 4.96
CA ASP A 158 -13.61 -12.82 4.32
C ASP A 158 -14.92 -12.33 5.01
N LEU A 159 -15.06 -12.57 6.33
CA LEU A 159 -16.29 -12.30 7.09
C LEU A 159 -16.45 -10.83 7.51
N TYR A 160 -15.71 -9.92 6.87
CA TYR A 160 -15.69 -8.52 7.27
C TYR A 160 -16.68 -7.63 6.55
N PRO A 161 -17.17 -6.59 7.24
CA PRO A 161 -17.05 -6.31 8.68
C PRO A 161 -18.15 -7.01 9.51
N GLY A 162 -18.88 -7.95 8.91
CA GLY A 162 -20.06 -8.60 9.49
C GLY A 162 -19.81 -9.46 10.72
N SER A 163 -18.55 -9.73 11.08
CA SER A 163 -18.18 -10.52 12.25
C SER A 163 -18.23 -9.74 13.57
N PHE A 164 -18.21 -8.41 13.52
CA PHE A 164 -18.33 -7.59 14.72
C PHE A 164 -19.74 -7.72 15.33
N LYS A 165 -19.82 -8.38 16.49
CA LYS A 165 -21.03 -8.40 17.33
C LYS A 165 -21.54 -7.01 17.71
N GLU A 166 -20.70 -5.99 17.59
CA GLU A 166 -21.04 -4.58 17.84
C GLU A 166 -21.76 -3.90 16.69
N PHE A 167 -21.83 -4.54 15.52
CA PHE A 167 -22.51 -4.03 14.32
C PHE A 167 -23.64 -4.96 13.83
N PRO A 168 -24.56 -5.42 14.69
CA PRO A 168 -25.51 -6.48 14.35
C PRO A 168 -26.57 -6.07 13.30
N GLU A 169 -26.70 -4.79 12.96
CA GLU A 169 -27.75 -4.29 12.06
C GLU A 169 -27.27 -3.10 11.20
N LEU A 170 -26.18 -3.26 10.44
CA LEU A 170 -25.76 -2.22 9.50
C LEU A 170 -26.29 -2.53 8.08
N PRO A 171 -27.17 -1.67 7.53
CA PRO A 171 -27.75 -1.88 6.22
C PRO A 171 -26.71 -1.50 5.16
N GLN A 172 -26.21 -2.50 4.45
CA GLN A 172 -25.32 -2.39 3.29
C GLN A 172 -23.87 -1.94 3.58
N TRP A 173 -22.93 -2.75 3.08
CA TRP A 173 -21.49 -2.50 3.11
C TRP A 173 -21.01 -2.24 1.68
N VAL A 174 -20.28 -1.15 1.49
CA VAL A 174 -19.43 -0.98 0.30
C VAL A 174 -18.03 -1.45 0.69
N LEU A 175 -17.72 -2.70 0.35
CA LEU A 175 -16.41 -3.32 0.58
C LEU A 175 -15.44 -2.82 -0.47
N THR A 176 -14.33 -2.22 -0.02
CA THR A 176 -13.23 -1.84 -0.90
C THR A 176 -11.94 -2.45 -0.37
N ARG A 177 -11.44 -3.50 -1.04
CA ARG A 177 -10.23 -4.24 -0.63
C ARG A 177 -9.02 -3.70 -1.37
N ILE A 178 -7.82 -3.90 -0.85
CA ILE A 178 -6.61 -3.84 -1.68
C ILE A 178 -5.94 -5.20 -1.51
N HIS A 179 -5.87 -5.99 -2.59
CA HIS A 179 -4.95 -7.12 -2.58
C HIS A 179 -3.52 -6.58 -2.60
N SER A 180 -2.83 -6.72 -1.48
CA SER A 180 -1.37 -6.64 -1.44
C SER A 180 -0.83 -7.76 -2.34
N SER A 181 -0.43 -7.42 -3.56
CA SER A 181 0.32 -8.34 -4.40
C SER A 181 1.70 -8.57 -3.77
N ALA A 182 1.87 -9.75 -3.17
CA ALA A 182 3.14 -10.27 -2.70
C ALA A 182 4.16 -10.41 -3.87
#